data_AF-A0A345YP84-F1
#
_entry.id   AF-A0A345YP84-F1
#
_cell.length_a   1.000
_cell.length_b   1.000
_cell.length_c   1.000
_cell.angle_alpha   90.00
_cell.angle_beta   90.00
_cell.angle_gamma   90.00
#
_symmetry.space_group_name_H-M   'P 1'
#
loop_
_entity.id
_entity.type
_entity.pdbx_description
1 polymer ?
#
loop_
_entity_poly.entity_id
_entity_poly.type
_entity_poly.pdbx_seq_one_letter_code
_entity_poly.pdbx_strand_id
1 'polypeptide(L)'
;MAGVLSSAHAEVASAQGVHHGEISPRALIRLQLGLKWTLWKRSYRKNVGKLIGTLIGVLYALGGLASLVLLFLGATLWAGEGATFPLLIRGLGAVTVLAWFLIPVFAFGLDDTLDPRAFALYPRSAKELQPGLFAAAALSLPSVLTLLAVGIATAFELLWLVLFGPGTAWVVLGALVLIPANLAAYALCLLLPRAWFAHSASRTSSRSGRELGGIAGFVVMLAAIYAFSLGAQRLGDIDAALVREWAPRVVEFLAWTPVGALFSVPMDVAEGHVLTAALRAVIGAATIVLVWRWWRRSLDAALTSALSGDASSGDAKVSPLVPRFVRSGPFGAVMGRSLRYWRRDTRYLAALGVYPLVVVFFAAMGLVLPESRPMMLGTAVFMCGMSGISLANEFGFDGPSGWVNLATGLPSRANLLGRIAAQAVLMVPGVVLVTAVIPVLFGMAELAPMIVMIALGTLIGGWGTSMLLSVLLPYPSSPPGTNPMKDKSASSSNAMIAMAVAMVAVLVPMLPAVGVGIWGAVVGSLALTLLAGVLALVAGAVVFLIGLRLAAVRLDARYPEVFQKVRAHL
;
A
#
# COMPACT_ATOMS: atom_id res chain seq x y z
N MET A 1 6.17 -55.11 -7.61
CA MET A 1 5.32 -55.53 -8.75
C MET A 1 4.95 -54.29 -9.53
N ALA A 2 5.57 -54.11 -10.70
CA ALA A 2 5.25 -53.03 -11.62
C ALA A 2 3.91 -53.35 -12.29
N GLY A 3 2.87 -52.55 -12.00
CA GLY A 3 1.61 -52.65 -12.70
C GLY A 3 1.80 -52.13 -14.12
N VAL A 4 1.86 -53.06 -15.08
CA VAL A 4 1.83 -52.74 -16.51
C VAL A 4 0.47 -52.09 -16.78
N LEU A 5 0.48 -50.79 -17.07
CA LEU A 5 -0.69 -50.08 -17.55
C LEU A 5 -1.21 -50.84 -18.78
N SER A 6 -2.48 -51.22 -18.79
CA SER A 6 -3.11 -51.86 -19.95
C SER A 6 -2.93 -50.99 -21.20
N SER A 7 -2.93 -51.60 -22.39
CA SER A 7 -2.79 -50.89 -23.67
C SER A 7 -3.78 -49.73 -23.80
N ALA A 8 -4.98 -49.86 -23.24
CA ALA A 8 -5.98 -48.79 -23.18
C ALA A 8 -5.57 -47.61 -22.27
N HIS A 9 -4.89 -47.86 -21.15
CA HIS A 9 -4.35 -46.78 -20.29
C HIS A 9 -3.14 -46.10 -20.93
N ALA A 10 -2.31 -46.85 -21.66
CA ALA A 10 -1.23 -46.27 -22.47
C ALA A 10 -1.80 -45.44 -23.64
N GLU A 11 -2.87 -45.89 -24.29
CA GLU A 11 -3.59 -45.15 -25.34
C GLU A 11 -4.27 -43.89 -24.80
N VAL A 12 -4.89 -43.94 -23.61
CA VAL A 12 -5.46 -42.75 -22.95
C VAL A 12 -4.36 -41.78 -22.50
N ALA A 13 -3.23 -42.27 -21.99
CA ALA A 13 -2.06 -41.45 -21.66
C ALA A 13 -1.38 -40.86 -22.91
N SER A 14 -1.38 -41.55 -24.06
CA SER A 14 -0.92 -41.00 -25.34
C SER A 14 -1.95 -40.09 -26.00
N ALA A 15 -3.24 -40.30 -25.75
CA ALA A 15 -4.33 -39.42 -26.18
C ALA A 15 -4.47 -38.15 -25.32
N GLN A 16 -3.78 -38.06 -24.18
CA GLN A 16 -3.55 -36.80 -23.46
C GLN A 16 -2.64 -35.83 -24.21
N GLY A 17 -2.06 -36.25 -25.35
CA GLY A 17 -1.58 -35.34 -26.40
C GLY A 17 -2.76 -34.62 -27.08
N VAL A 18 -3.55 -33.86 -26.32
CA VAL A 18 -4.57 -32.96 -26.87
C VAL A 18 -3.84 -31.75 -27.47
N HIS A 19 -3.15 -31.96 -28.59
CA HIS A 19 -2.58 -30.89 -29.41
C HIS A 19 -3.65 -30.17 -30.26
N HIS A 20 -4.91 -30.61 -30.22
CA HIS A 20 -6.03 -29.84 -30.75
C HIS A 20 -6.40 -28.69 -29.80
N GLY A 21 -5.89 -27.50 -30.11
CA GLY A 21 -6.21 -26.27 -29.38
C GLY A 21 -5.07 -25.70 -28.53
N GLU A 22 -3.82 -26.13 -28.74
CA GLU A 22 -2.68 -25.50 -28.08
C GLU A 22 -2.51 -24.04 -28.55
N ILE A 23 -2.97 -23.12 -27.71
CA ILE A 23 -2.72 -21.69 -27.86
C ILE A 23 -1.20 -21.49 -27.90
N SER A 24 -0.67 -21.05 -29.04
CA SER A 24 0.75 -20.74 -29.17
C SER A 24 1.21 -19.75 -28.08
N PRO A 25 2.48 -19.76 -27.65
CA PRO A 25 2.98 -18.83 -26.65
C PRO A 25 2.69 -17.35 -27.00
N ARG A 26 2.77 -17.01 -28.30
CA ARG A 26 2.45 -15.66 -28.81
C ARG A 26 0.96 -15.33 -28.65
N ALA A 27 0.07 -16.28 -28.95
CA ALA A 27 -1.37 -16.09 -28.77
C ALA A 27 -1.72 -15.97 -27.28
N LEU A 28 -1.06 -16.73 -26.40
CA LEU A 28 -1.26 -16.66 -24.96
C LEU A 28 -0.85 -15.29 -24.39
N ILE A 29 0.29 -14.73 -24.82
CA ILE A 29 0.71 -13.37 -24.46
C ILE A 29 -0.36 -12.35 -24.90
N ARG A 30 -0.84 -12.45 -26.14
CA ARG A 30 -1.89 -11.56 -26.67
C ARG A 30 -3.19 -11.65 -25.88
N LEU A 31 -3.61 -12.86 -25.50
CA LEU A 31 -4.80 -13.07 -24.68
C LEU A 31 -4.66 -12.47 -23.29
N GLN A 32 -3.52 -12.65 -22.63
CA GLN A 32 -3.26 -12.04 -21.32
C GLN A 32 -3.23 -10.51 -21.39
N LEU A 33 -2.62 -9.93 -22.44
CA LEU A 33 -2.66 -8.49 -22.70
C LEU A 33 -4.09 -7.98 -22.96
N GLY A 34 -4.85 -8.69 -23.80
CA GLY A 34 -6.25 -8.36 -24.08
C GLY A 34 -7.13 -8.44 -22.83
N LEU A 35 -6.87 -9.42 -21.97
CA LEU A 35 -7.55 -9.56 -20.67
C LEU A 35 -7.17 -8.41 -19.74
N LYS A 36 -5.87 -8.09 -19.58
CA LYS A 36 -5.40 -6.94 -18.79
C LYS A 36 -6.06 -5.65 -19.26
N TRP A 37 -6.07 -5.40 -20.57
CA TRP A 37 -6.69 -4.22 -21.15
C TRP A 37 -8.20 -4.16 -20.89
N THR A 38 -8.90 -5.29 -21.05
CA THR A 38 -10.35 -5.38 -20.83
C THR A 38 -10.69 -5.11 -19.37
N LEU A 39 -9.97 -5.72 -18.43
CA LEU A 39 -10.14 -5.50 -17.00
C LEU A 39 -9.80 -4.06 -16.60
N TRP A 40 -8.71 -3.51 -17.13
CA TRP A 40 -8.31 -2.13 -16.90
C TRP A 40 -9.39 -1.15 -17.37
N LYS A 41 -9.87 -1.28 -18.62
CA LYS A 41 -10.95 -0.44 -19.17
C LYS A 41 -12.28 -0.59 -18.40
N ARG A 42 -12.62 -1.80 -17.96
CA ARG A 42 -13.82 -2.05 -17.14
C ARG A 42 -13.69 -1.42 -15.76
N SER A 43 -12.49 -1.41 -15.19
CA SER A 43 -12.22 -0.82 -13.87
C SER A 43 -12.51 0.68 -13.83
N TYR A 44 -12.33 1.42 -14.94
CA TYR A 44 -12.67 2.84 -15.02
C TYR A 44 -14.15 3.11 -15.33
N ARG A 45 -14.80 2.27 -16.15
CA ARG A 45 -16.15 2.54 -16.68
C ARG A 45 -17.26 2.70 -15.63
N LYS A 46 -17.03 2.28 -14.38
CA LYS A 46 -18.00 2.40 -13.28
C LYS A 46 -17.39 2.95 -11.98
N ASN A 47 -16.20 3.57 -12.04
CA ASN A 47 -15.45 3.97 -10.85
C ASN A 47 -14.88 5.40 -11.01
N VAL A 48 -15.72 6.40 -10.72
CA VAL A 48 -15.38 7.83 -10.80
C VAL A 48 -14.22 8.20 -9.86
N GLY A 49 -14.19 7.65 -8.65
CA GLY A 49 -13.09 7.85 -7.69
C GLY A 49 -11.76 7.33 -8.22
N LYS A 50 -11.72 6.14 -8.85
CA LYS A 50 -10.52 5.65 -9.54
C LYS A 50 -10.11 6.58 -10.67
N LEU A 51 -11.06 7.15 -11.41
CA LEU A 51 -10.76 8.16 -12.45
C LEU A 51 -10.13 9.42 -11.84
N ILE A 52 -10.74 10.01 -10.81
CA ILE A 52 -10.22 11.20 -10.12
C ILE A 52 -8.82 10.92 -9.54
N GLY A 53 -8.65 9.82 -8.82
CA GLY A 53 -7.35 9.43 -8.27
C GLY A 53 -6.30 9.21 -9.35
N THR A 54 -6.70 8.64 -10.49
CA THR A 54 -5.80 8.49 -11.66
C THR A 54 -5.44 9.84 -12.26
N LEU A 55 -6.39 10.76 -12.42
CA LEU A 55 -6.13 12.11 -12.95
C LEU A 55 -5.16 12.89 -12.06
N ILE A 56 -5.39 12.87 -10.74
CA ILE A 56 -4.46 13.47 -9.77
C ILE A 56 -3.08 12.82 -9.89
N GLY A 57 -3.02 11.48 -9.92
CA GLY A 57 -1.76 10.75 -10.08
C GLY A 57 -1.01 11.09 -11.38
N VAL A 58 -1.73 11.23 -12.51
CA VAL A 58 -1.16 11.68 -13.78
C VAL A 58 -0.62 13.09 -13.66
N LEU A 59 -1.36 14.01 -13.04
CA LEU A 59 -0.92 15.40 -12.87
C LEU A 59 0.39 15.48 -12.07
N TYR A 60 0.49 14.77 -10.94
CA TYR A 60 1.73 14.69 -10.17
C TYR A 60 2.87 14.06 -10.97
N ALA A 61 2.58 13.00 -11.74
CA ALA A 61 3.59 12.36 -12.57
C ALA A 61 4.08 13.28 -13.70
N LEU A 62 3.18 14.03 -14.35
CA LEU A 62 3.55 15.03 -15.35
C LEU A 62 4.41 16.13 -14.73
N GLY A 63 4.07 16.59 -13.52
CA GLY A 63 4.91 17.50 -12.74
C GLY A 63 6.30 16.92 -12.49
N GLY A 64 6.38 15.67 -12.04
CA GLY A 64 7.67 14.98 -11.83
C GLY A 64 8.49 14.80 -13.11
N LEU A 65 7.85 14.49 -14.24
CA LEU A 65 8.51 14.41 -15.55
C LEU A 65 9.03 15.79 -15.99
N ALA A 66 8.26 16.85 -15.79
CA ALA A 66 8.71 18.22 -16.06
C ALA A 66 9.89 18.61 -15.16
N SER A 67 9.83 18.30 -13.87
CA SER A 67 10.95 18.52 -12.94
C SER A 67 12.20 17.74 -13.35
N LEU A 68 12.04 16.51 -13.83
CA LEU A 68 13.15 15.70 -14.34
C LEU A 68 13.82 16.34 -15.56
N VAL A 69 13.01 16.84 -16.51
CA VAL A 69 13.53 17.58 -17.68
C VAL A 69 14.28 18.83 -17.25
N LEU A 70 13.73 19.63 -16.33
CA LEU A 70 14.39 20.83 -15.82
C LEU A 70 15.70 20.49 -15.09
N LEU A 71 15.72 19.41 -14.30
CA LEU A 71 16.92 18.93 -13.63
C LEU A 71 18.02 18.55 -14.65
N PHE A 72 17.67 17.82 -15.70
CA PHE A 72 18.64 17.40 -16.72
C PHE A 72 19.07 18.55 -17.64
N LEU A 73 18.19 19.49 -17.97
CA LEU A 73 18.58 20.74 -18.66
C LEU A 73 19.59 21.52 -17.82
N GLY A 74 19.33 21.66 -16.52
CA GLY A 74 20.24 22.33 -15.59
C GLY A 74 21.62 21.65 -15.54
N ALA A 75 21.63 20.32 -15.39
CA ALA A 75 22.85 19.53 -15.25
C ALA A 75 23.67 19.38 -16.56
N THR A 76 23.04 19.51 -17.73
CA THR A 76 23.72 19.35 -19.03
C THR A 76 24.00 20.67 -19.73
N LEU A 77 23.06 21.61 -19.76
CA LEU A 77 23.16 22.83 -20.58
C LEU A 77 23.50 24.09 -19.78
N TRP A 78 23.05 24.20 -18.53
CA TRP A 78 23.22 25.43 -17.74
C TRP A 78 24.41 25.42 -16.78
N ALA A 79 24.78 24.25 -16.24
CA ALA A 79 25.95 24.12 -15.36
C ALA A 79 27.30 24.16 -16.11
N GLY A 80 27.29 24.22 -17.45
CA GLY A 80 28.47 24.46 -18.30
C GLY A 80 29.48 23.30 -18.43
N GLU A 81 29.58 22.41 -17.45
CA GLU A 81 30.64 21.38 -17.40
C GLU A 81 30.14 19.94 -17.64
N GLY A 82 28.82 19.70 -17.58
CA GLY A 82 28.22 18.36 -17.74
C GLY A 82 28.65 17.32 -16.68
N ALA A 83 29.58 17.65 -15.78
CA ALA A 83 30.25 16.71 -14.88
C ALA A 83 29.31 16.06 -13.84
N THR A 84 28.23 16.75 -13.45
CA THR A 84 27.25 16.23 -12.48
C THR A 84 26.23 15.29 -13.09
N PHE A 85 26.04 15.32 -14.42
CA PHE A 85 25.00 14.55 -15.09
C PHE A 85 25.18 13.02 -14.96
N PRO A 86 26.38 12.43 -15.17
CA PRO A 86 26.59 11.00 -14.96
C PRO A 86 26.26 10.54 -13.53
N LEU A 87 26.60 11.35 -12.52
CA LEU A 87 26.27 11.07 -11.12
C LEU A 87 24.75 11.06 -10.89
N LEU A 88 24.03 12.02 -11.48
CA LEU A 88 22.56 12.10 -11.39
C LEU A 88 21.88 10.89 -12.04
N ILE A 89 22.30 10.48 -13.24
CA ILE A 89 21.73 9.30 -13.91
C ILE A 89 21.91 8.03 -13.08
N ARG A 90 23.13 7.78 -12.59
CA ARG A 90 23.44 6.62 -11.74
C ARG A 90 22.59 6.61 -10.46
N GLY A 91 22.51 7.77 -9.77
CA GLY A 91 21.74 7.92 -8.54
C GLY A 91 20.23 7.79 -8.73
N LEU A 92 19.66 8.53 -9.70
CA LEU A 92 18.23 8.49 -10.00
C LEU A 92 17.79 7.12 -10.52
N GLY A 93 18.65 6.44 -11.28
CA GLY A 93 18.43 5.06 -11.71
C GLY A 93 18.26 4.10 -10.53
N ALA A 94 19.20 4.15 -9.57
CA ALA A 94 19.12 3.33 -8.36
C ALA A 94 17.87 3.64 -7.51
N VAL A 95 17.55 4.93 -7.33
CA VAL A 95 16.33 5.37 -6.65
C VAL A 95 15.08 4.87 -7.38
N THR A 96 15.07 4.85 -8.71
CA THR A 96 13.94 4.35 -9.51
C THR A 96 13.70 2.87 -9.27
N VAL A 97 14.74 2.02 -9.29
CA VAL A 97 14.61 0.58 -9.01
C VAL A 97 14.12 0.34 -7.58
N LEU A 98 14.69 1.07 -6.60
CA LEU A 98 14.27 1.00 -5.20
C LEU A 98 12.82 1.43 -5.02
N ALA A 99 12.41 2.55 -5.62
CA ALA A 99 11.04 3.06 -5.54
C ALA A 99 10.04 2.03 -6.11
N TRP A 100 10.38 1.40 -7.25
CA TRP A 100 9.57 0.34 -7.85
C TRP A 100 9.41 -0.89 -6.96
N PHE A 101 10.39 -1.20 -6.12
CA PHE A 101 10.30 -2.29 -5.15
C PHE A 101 9.58 -1.87 -3.87
N LEU A 102 10.05 -0.82 -3.20
CA LEU A 102 9.62 -0.44 -1.87
C LEU A 102 8.18 0.08 -1.85
N ILE A 103 7.78 0.91 -2.82
CA ILE A 103 6.45 1.53 -2.82
C ILE A 103 5.34 0.48 -2.93
N PRO A 104 5.34 -0.45 -3.90
CA PRO A 104 4.29 -1.47 -3.96
C PRO A 104 4.33 -2.39 -2.74
N VAL A 105 5.51 -2.80 -2.28
CA VAL A 105 5.68 -3.73 -1.15
C VAL A 105 5.09 -3.19 0.15
N PHE A 106 5.17 -1.87 0.37
CA PHE A 106 4.81 -1.28 1.66
C PHE A 106 3.59 -0.34 1.63
N ALA A 107 3.26 0.31 0.51
CA ALA A 107 2.19 1.32 0.46
C ALA A 107 0.87 0.81 -0.13
N PHE A 108 0.91 0.21 -1.33
CA PHE A 108 -0.30 0.08 -2.16
C PHE A 108 -0.58 -1.34 -2.66
N GLY A 109 0.30 -2.30 -2.40
CA GLY A 109 0.29 -3.57 -3.12
C GLY A 109 0.58 -3.38 -4.61
N LEU A 110 0.62 -4.46 -5.38
CA LEU A 110 0.65 -4.38 -6.84
C LEU A 110 -0.78 -4.38 -7.41
N ASP A 111 -0.96 -3.73 -8.57
CA ASP A 111 -2.18 -3.84 -9.39
C ASP A 111 -2.32 -5.27 -9.96
N ASP A 112 -2.83 -6.18 -9.13
CA ASP A 112 -3.01 -7.60 -9.40
C ASP A 112 -4.35 -7.82 -10.12
N THR A 113 -4.55 -7.14 -11.26
CA THR A 113 -5.71 -7.41 -12.14
C THR A 113 -5.65 -8.81 -12.75
N LEU A 114 -4.45 -9.39 -12.86
CA LEU A 114 -4.22 -10.74 -13.35
C LEU A 114 -3.58 -11.58 -12.23
N ASP A 115 -4.40 -12.09 -11.31
CA ASP A 115 -3.94 -13.00 -10.26
C ASP A 115 -3.51 -14.33 -10.89
N PRO A 116 -2.26 -14.80 -10.69
CA PRO A 116 -1.81 -16.12 -11.12
C PRO A 116 -2.75 -17.26 -10.71
N ARG A 117 -3.39 -17.16 -9.53
CA ARG A 117 -4.30 -18.19 -9.02
C ARG A 117 -5.56 -18.35 -9.86
N ALA A 118 -6.02 -17.30 -10.53
CA ALA A 118 -7.14 -17.38 -11.47
C ALA A 118 -6.82 -18.28 -12.67
N PHE A 119 -5.52 -18.51 -12.94
CA PHE A 119 -5.06 -19.41 -13.98
C PHE A 119 -4.85 -20.85 -13.52
N ALA A 120 -4.99 -21.16 -12.22
CA ALA A 120 -4.74 -22.50 -11.67
C ALA A 120 -5.71 -23.57 -12.20
N LEU A 121 -6.88 -23.17 -12.70
CA LEU A 121 -7.86 -24.06 -13.33
C LEU A 121 -7.54 -24.40 -14.79
N TYR A 122 -6.60 -23.68 -15.41
CA TYR A 122 -6.17 -23.95 -16.77
C TYR A 122 -4.92 -24.86 -16.74
N PRO A 123 -4.81 -25.84 -17.66
CA PRO A 123 -3.67 -26.74 -17.73
C PRO A 123 -2.45 -26.03 -18.35
N ARG A 124 -1.90 -25.02 -17.66
CA ARG A 124 -0.75 -24.22 -18.11
C ARG A 124 0.28 -24.10 -17.01
N SER A 125 1.54 -24.27 -17.39
CA SER A 125 2.70 -24.14 -16.51
C SER A 125 3.03 -22.66 -16.24
N ALA A 126 3.72 -22.35 -15.13
CA ALA A 126 4.18 -20.97 -14.91
C ALA A 126 5.12 -20.50 -16.02
N LYS A 127 5.89 -21.40 -16.64
CA LYS A 127 6.79 -21.08 -17.77
C LYS A 127 6.02 -20.50 -18.96
N GLU A 128 4.80 -20.99 -19.23
CA GLU A 128 3.96 -20.50 -20.33
C GLU A 128 3.26 -19.19 -19.97
N LEU A 129 2.80 -19.03 -18.72
CA LEU A 129 2.08 -17.84 -18.29
C LEU A 129 2.99 -16.63 -18.07
N GLN A 130 4.19 -16.86 -17.52
CA GLN A 130 5.12 -15.83 -17.06
C GLN A 130 5.43 -14.71 -18.09
N PRO A 131 5.72 -15.00 -19.38
CA PRO A 131 5.98 -13.94 -20.37
C PRO A 131 4.77 -13.04 -20.62
N GLY A 132 3.55 -13.60 -20.66
CA GLY A 132 2.33 -12.83 -20.85
C GLY A 132 2.01 -11.96 -19.64
N LEU A 133 2.25 -12.48 -18.43
CA LEU A 133 2.08 -11.73 -17.18
C LEU A 133 3.10 -10.58 -17.09
N PHE A 134 4.33 -10.79 -17.58
CA PHE A 134 5.33 -9.74 -17.69
C PHE A 134 4.97 -8.70 -18.76
N ALA A 135 4.43 -9.10 -19.90
CA ALA A 135 3.95 -8.13 -20.89
C ALA A 135 2.78 -7.31 -20.35
N ALA A 136 1.83 -7.95 -19.67
CA ALA A 136 0.71 -7.29 -19.01
C ALA A 136 1.15 -6.35 -17.87
N ALA A 137 2.33 -6.59 -17.29
CA ALA A 137 2.95 -5.71 -16.31
C ALA A 137 3.24 -4.31 -16.84
N ALA A 138 3.73 -4.25 -18.08
CA ALA A 138 4.08 -3.02 -18.75
C ALA A 138 2.83 -2.21 -19.13
N LEU A 139 1.64 -2.82 -19.08
CA LEU A 139 0.36 -2.17 -19.31
C LEU A 139 -0.25 -1.67 -17.99
N SER A 140 0.40 -0.66 -17.41
CA SER A 140 -0.08 0.07 -16.24
C SER A 140 0.31 1.55 -16.36
N LEU A 141 -0.42 2.43 -15.67
CA LEU A 141 -0.10 3.84 -15.71
C LEU A 141 1.30 4.15 -15.12
N PRO A 142 1.69 3.60 -13.93
CA PRO A 142 3.04 3.81 -13.40
C PRO A 142 4.15 3.30 -14.32
N SER A 143 3.94 2.17 -15.01
CA SER A 143 4.92 1.62 -15.94
C SER A 143 5.09 2.49 -17.19
N VAL A 144 4.00 3.01 -17.76
CA VAL A 144 4.07 3.95 -18.89
C VAL A 144 4.79 5.23 -18.50
N LEU A 145 4.46 5.80 -17.33
CA LEU A 145 5.13 7.03 -16.84
C LEU A 145 6.61 6.80 -16.55
N THR A 146 6.99 5.64 -15.99
CA THR A 146 8.40 5.28 -15.79
C THR A 146 9.12 5.08 -17.12
N LEU A 147 8.47 4.45 -18.10
CA LEU A 147 9.04 4.30 -19.44
C LEU A 147 9.28 5.67 -20.09
N LEU A 148 8.38 6.63 -19.91
CA LEU A 148 8.58 8.02 -20.35
C LEU A 148 9.76 8.67 -19.62
N ALA A 149 9.88 8.50 -18.30
CA ALA A 149 11.02 9.02 -17.54
C ALA A 149 12.35 8.42 -18.01
N VAL A 150 12.39 7.11 -18.27
CA VAL A 150 13.56 6.42 -18.84
C VAL A 150 13.86 6.91 -20.26
N GLY A 151 12.83 7.19 -21.07
CA GLY A 151 12.99 7.78 -22.39
C GLY A 151 13.58 9.20 -22.34
N ILE A 152 13.13 10.03 -21.39
CA ILE A 152 13.71 11.35 -21.12
C ILE A 152 15.18 11.20 -20.69
N ALA A 153 15.48 10.34 -19.71
CA ALA A 153 16.85 10.08 -19.26
C ALA A 153 17.75 9.61 -20.42
N THR A 154 17.28 8.64 -21.22
CA THR A 154 17.97 8.13 -22.40
C THR A 154 18.25 9.24 -23.44
N ALA A 155 17.30 10.14 -23.68
CA ALA A 155 17.50 11.26 -24.61
C ALA A 155 18.56 12.25 -24.10
N PHE A 156 18.56 12.54 -22.79
CA PHE A 156 19.56 13.41 -22.18
C PHE A 156 20.93 12.73 -22.04
N GLU A 157 20.99 11.42 -21.84
CA GLU A 157 22.23 10.63 -21.89
C GLU A 157 22.85 10.68 -23.30
N LEU A 158 22.04 10.55 -24.35
CA LEU A 158 22.49 10.72 -25.72
C LEU A 158 22.98 12.16 -25.99
N LEU A 159 22.24 13.17 -25.52
CA LEU A 159 22.66 14.57 -25.63
C LEU A 159 24.00 14.80 -24.93
N TRP A 160 24.16 14.27 -23.71
CA TRP A 160 25.41 14.37 -22.96
C TRP A 160 26.58 13.69 -23.69
N LEU A 161 26.35 12.49 -24.24
CA LEU A 161 27.33 11.78 -25.06
C LEU A 161 27.82 12.62 -26.25
N VAL A 162 26.90 13.30 -26.94
CA VAL A 162 27.24 14.12 -28.11
C VAL A 162 27.98 15.40 -27.73
N LEU A 163 27.63 16.03 -26.61
CA LEU A 163 28.21 17.31 -26.19
C LEU A 163 29.53 17.16 -25.42
N PHE A 164 29.66 16.11 -24.60
CA PHE A 164 30.75 15.96 -23.63
C PHE A 164 31.53 14.64 -23.76
N GLY A 165 31.19 13.80 -24.74
CA GLY A 165 31.84 12.51 -24.93
C GLY A 165 33.35 12.65 -25.21
N PRO A 166 34.23 11.87 -24.54
CA PRO A 166 35.68 12.00 -24.65
C PRO A 166 36.25 11.56 -26.01
N GLY A 167 35.43 10.98 -26.89
CA GLY A 167 35.81 10.64 -28.28
C GLY A 167 34.74 9.86 -29.05
N THR A 168 34.76 9.93 -30.38
CA THR A 168 33.73 9.35 -31.27
C THR A 168 33.48 7.86 -31.04
N ALA A 169 34.53 7.08 -30.74
CA ALA A 169 34.40 5.65 -30.45
C ALA A 169 33.56 5.39 -29.17
N TRP A 170 33.78 6.17 -28.12
CA TRP A 170 33.03 6.08 -26.87
C TRP A 170 31.59 6.54 -27.01
N VAL A 171 31.35 7.56 -27.84
CA VAL A 171 30.00 8.02 -28.19
C VAL A 171 29.20 6.92 -28.88
N VAL A 172 29.80 6.24 -29.88
CA VAL A 172 29.13 5.15 -30.60
C VAL A 172 28.87 3.95 -29.70
N LEU A 173 29.85 3.53 -28.90
CA LEU A 173 29.70 2.41 -27.96
C LEU A 173 28.67 2.73 -26.87
N GLY A 174 28.72 3.93 -26.31
CA GLY A 174 27.75 4.42 -25.33
C GLY A 174 26.34 4.40 -25.90
N ALA A 175 26.13 4.97 -27.09
CA ALA A 175 24.82 4.97 -27.77
C ALA A 175 24.30 3.56 -28.08
N LEU A 176 25.18 2.60 -28.41
CA LEU A 176 24.80 1.23 -28.70
C LEU A 176 24.31 0.48 -27.45
N VAL A 177 24.93 0.72 -26.29
CA VAL A 177 24.60 0.03 -25.03
C VAL A 177 23.49 0.75 -24.24
N LEU A 178 23.28 2.04 -24.52
CA LEU A 178 22.29 2.92 -23.88
C LEU A 178 20.89 2.31 -23.79
N ILE A 179 20.29 2.01 -24.95
CA ILE A 179 18.91 1.52 -25.02
C ILE A 179 18.78 0.14 -24.36
N PRO A 180 19.63 -0.87 -24.67
CA PRO A 180 19.57 -2.18 -24.01
C PRO A 180 19.69 -2.10 -22.49
N ALA A 181 20.63 -1.29 -21.96
CA ALA A 181 20.87 -1.17 -20.53
C ALA A 181 19.68 -0.52 -19.80
N ASN A 182 19.17 0.60 -20.33
CA ASN A 182 18.04 1.32 -19.73
C ASN A 182 16.74 0.51 -19.81
N LEU A 183 16.51 -0.22 -20.91
CA LEU A 183 15.36 -1.14 -21.02
C LEU A 183 15.49 -2.36 -20.10
N ALA A 184 16.70 -2.88 -19.89
CA ALA A 184 16.95 -3.94 -18.93
C ALA A 184 16.69 -3.46 -17.49
N ALA A 185 17.11 -2.24 -17.15
CA ALA A 185 16.83 -1.63 -15.85
C ALA A 185 15.33 -1.44 -15.63
N TYR A 186 14.62 -0.92 -16.64
CA TYR A 186 13.16 -0.83 -16.62
C TYR A 186 12.49 -2.20 -16.47
N ALA A 187 12.99 -3.24 -17.15
CA ALA A 187 12.48 -4.60 -16.98
C ALA A 187 12.67 -5.11 -15.54
N LEU A 188 13.80 -4.80 -14.91
CA LEU A 188 14.05 -5.13 -13.50
C LEU A 188 13.06 -4.42 -12.56
N CYS A 189 12.75 -3.14 -12.80
CA CYS A 189 11.72 -2.39 -12.07
C CYS A 189 10.36 -3.11 -12.09
N LEU A 190 9.96 -3.67 -13.24
CA LEU A 190 8.71 -4.43 -13.36
C LEU A 190 8.80 -5.83 -12.73
N LEU A 191 9.96 -6.47 -12.82
CA LEU A 191 10.14 -7.87 -12.46
C LEU A 191 10.25 -8.08 -10.94
N LEU A 192 11.01 -7.24 -10.27
CA LEU A 192 11.38 -7.40 -8.86
C LEU A 192 10.17 -7.43 -7.91
N PRO A 193 9.19 -6.51 -8.00
CA PRO A 193 8.01 -6.54 -7.15
C PRO A 193 7.19 -7.81 -7.38
N ARG A 194 7.05 -8.26 -8.64
CA ARG A 194 6.24 -9.44 -8.98
C ARG A 194 6.81 -10.72 -8.41
N ALA A 195 8.13 -10.88 -8.49
CA ALA A 195 8.82 -12.01 -7.88
C ALA A 195 8.54 -12.06 -6.38
N TRP A 196 8.66 -10.91 -5.69
CA TRP A 196 8.39 -10.78 -4.27
C TRP A 196 6.93 -11.09 -3.90
N PHE A 197 5.96 -10.52 -4.61
CA PHE A 197 4.54 -10.73 -4.33
C PHE A 197 4.05 -12.14 -4.64
N ALA A 198 4.58 -12.78 -5.69
CA ALA A 198 4.31 -14.20 -5.96
C ALA A 198 4.92 -15.09 -4.87
N HIS A 199 6.12 -14.76 -4.40
CA HIS A 199 6.81 -15.52 -3.35
C HIS A 199 6.09 -15.40 -2.00
N SER A 200 5.74 -14.17 -1.60
CA SER A 200 5.04 -13.92 -0.34
C SER A 200 3.65 -14.57 -0.32
N ALA A 201 3.00 -14.72 -1.48
CA ALA A 201 1.70 -15.38 -1.62
C ALA A 201 1.76 -16.92 -1.67
N SER A 202 2.91 -17.53 -1.94
CA SER A 202 3.07 -19.00 -2.03
C SER A 202 3.63 -19.64 -0.75
N ARG A 203 4.37 -18.89 0.07
CA ARG A 203 5.00 -19.39 1.33
C ARG A 203 4.11 -19.32 2.57
N THR A 204 2.86 -18.86 2.45
CA THR A 204 2.09 -18.33 3.58
C THR A 204 1.16 -19.36 4.24
N SER A 205 1.70 -20.48 4.74
CA SER A 205 0.97 -21.37 5.68
C SER A 205 0.97 -20.84 7.13
N SER A 206 1.83 -19.87 7.47
CA SER A 206 1.87 -19.24 8.79
C SER A 206 1.21 -17.85 8.78
N ARG A 207 0.15 -17.70 9.57
CA ARG A 207 -0.61 -16.46 9.77
C ARG A 207 0.23 -15.36 10.44
N SER A 208 1.12 -15.73 11.37
CA SER A 208 1.93 -14.77 12.14
C SER A 208 3.08 -14.15 11.34
N GLY A 209 3.71 -14.91 10.43
CA GLY A 209 4.79 -14.39 9.57
C GLY A 209 4.28 -13.35 8.56
N ARG A 210 3.02 -13.47 8.12
CA ARG A 210 2.36 -12.53 7.19
C ARG A 210 2.15 -11.16 7.83
N GLU A 211 1.67 -11.16 9.07
CA GLU A 211 1.32 -9.95 9.81
C GLU A 211 2.59 -9.21 10.24
N LEU A 212 3.59 -9.92 10.78
CA LEU A 212 4.82 -9.30 11.27
C LEU A 212 5.69 -8.72 10.14
N GLY A 213 5.79 -9.41 8.99
CA GLY A 213 6.53 -8.92 7.83
C GLY A 213 5.89 -7.69 7.17
N GLY A 214 4.56 -7.65 7.08
CA GLY A 214 3.84 -6.48 6.57
C GLY A 214 3.97 -5.26 7.49
N ILE A 215 3.85 -5.48 8.80
CA ILE A 215 4.02 -4.45 9.83
C ILE A 215 5.45 -3.90 9.79
N ALA A 216 6.48 -4.76 9.88
CA ALA A 216 7.88 -4.33 9.84
C ALA A 216 8.20 -3.58 8.55
N GLY A 217 7.69 -4.08 7.42
CA GLY A 217 7.83 -3.42 6.14
C GLY A 217 7.23 -2.02 6.09
N PHE A 218 6.00 -1.87 6.61
CA PHE A 218 5.33 -0.58 6.68
C PHE A 218 6.11 0.43 7.54
N VAL A 219 6.72 0.01 8.65
CA VAL A 219 7.63 0.87 9.45
C VAL A 219 8.82 1.32 8.63
N VAL A 220 9.50 0.39 7.96
CA VAL A 220 10.69 0.70 7.17
C VAL A 220 10.36 1.71 6.08
N MET A 221 9.19 1.57 5.43
CA MET A 221 8.73 2.56 4.47
C MET A 221 8.43 3.92 5.11
N LEU A 222 7.71 3.97 6.22
CA LEU A 222 7.44 5.24 6.90
C LEU A 222 8.74 5.93 7.31
N ALA A 223 9.71 5.17 7.82
CA ALA A 223 11.04 5.67 8.12
C ALA A 223 11.73 6.21 6.88
N ALA A 224 11.70 5.50 5.75
CA ALA A 224 12.30 5.95 4.49
C ALA A 224 11.64 7.21 3.92
N ILE A 225 10.30 7.26 3.90
CA ILE A 225 9.54 8.44 3.43
C ILE A 225 9.85 9.64 4.32
N TYR A 226 9.86 9.44 5.63
CA TYR A 226 10.13 10.52 6.58
C TYR A 226 11.59 11.00 6.49
N ALA A 227 12.55 10.08 6.41
CA ALA A 227 13.96 10.42 6.20
C ALA A 227 14.17 11.21 4.90
N PHE A 228 13.49 10.81 3.82
CA PHE A 228 13.51 11.55 2.56
C PHE A 228 12.88 12.95 2.71
N SER A 229 11.69 13.04 3.33
CA SER A 229 11.01 14.31 3.56
C SER A 229 11.84 15.28 4.40
N LEU A 230 12.49 14.77 5.46
CA LEU A 230 13.38 15.55 6.30
C LEU A 230 14.61 16.01 5.52
N GLY A 231 15.24 15.12 4.74
CA GLY A 231 16.35 15.48 3.87
C GLY A 231 15.94 16.56 2.86
N ALA A 232 14.76 16.44 2.27
CA ALA A 232 14.23 17.43 1.33
C ALA A 232 13.96 18.79 1.99
N GLN A 233 13.39 18.82 3.21
CA GLN A 233 13.15 20.07 3.94
C GLN A 233 14.46 20.76 4.37
N ARG A 234 15.52 19.98 4.58
CA ARG A 234 16.84 20.50 4.95
C ARG A 234 17.72 20.79 3.74
N LEU A 235 17.23 20.66 2.49
CA LEU A 235 18.04 20.91 1.29
C LEU A 235 18.74 22.28 1.27
N GLY A 236 18.19 23.31 1.93
CA GLY A 236 18.83 24.62 2.07
C GLY A 236 19.90 24.71 3.18
N ASP A 237 19.85 23.82 4.17
CA ASP A 237 20.74 23.80 5.35
C ASP A 237 21.76 22.65 5.30
N ILE A 238 21.59 21.71 4.36
CA ILE A 238 22.56 20.64 4.16
C ILE A 238 23.84 21.28 3.66
N ASP A 239 24.93 21.04 4.39
CA ASP A 239 26.26 21.44 3.96
C ASP A 239 26.52 20.88 2.55
N ALA A 240 26.58 21.77 1.57
CA ALA A 240 26.81 21.42 0.18
C ALA A 240 28.15 20.66 0.02
N ALA A 241 29.11 20.88 0.93
CA ALA A 241 30.35 20.13 0.97
C ALA A 241 30.12 18.66 1.37
N LEU A 242 29.27 18.40 2.38
CA LEU A 242 28.93 17.05 2.83
C LEU A 242 28.22 16.26 1.72
N VAL A 243 27.27 16.86 1.00
CA VAL A 243 26.59 16.20 -0.13
C VAL A 243 27.56 15.93 -1.26
N ARG A 244 28.42 16.89 -1.58
CA ARG A 244 29.45 16.73 -2.61
C ARG A 244 30.44 15.62 -2.26
N GLU A 245 30.72 15.40 -0.97
CA GLU A 245 31.59 14.32 -0.51
C GLU A 245 30.90 12.94 -0.51
N TRP A 246 29.71 12.84 0.06
CA TRP A 246 29.06 11.54 0.30
C TRP A 246 28.23 11.03 -0.87
N ALA A 247 27.61 11.92 -1.68
CA ALA A 247 26.76 11.49 -2.79
C ALA A 247 27.51 10.62 -3.81
N PRO A 248 28.74 10.97 -4.26
CA PRO A 248 29.51 10.11 -5.16
C PRO A 248 29.79 8.73 -4.57
N ARG A 249 30.14 8.65 -3.28
CA ARG A 249 30.44 7.37 -2.61
C ARG A 249 29.20 6.46 -2.52
N VAL A 250 28.05 7.03 -2.18
CA VAL A 250 26.79 6.28 -2.10
C VAL A 250 26.35 5.81 -3.48
N VAL A 251 26.41 6.69 -4.48
CA VAL A 251 26.04 6.35 -5.86
C VAL A 251 26.97 5.27 -6.41
N GLU A 252 28.28 5.36 -6.16
CA GLU A 252 29.25 4.35 -6.57
C GLU A 252 28.98 2.99 -5.90
N PHE A 253 28.69 2.98 -4.59
CA PHE A 253 28.28 1.77 -3.90
C PHE A 253 27.02 1.15 -4.53
N LEU A 254 25.98 1.96 -4.77
CA LEU A 254 24.72 1.50 -5.38
C LEU A 254 24.93 1.01 -6.82
N ALA A 255 25.85 1.61 -7.58
CA ALA A 255 26.18 1.20 -8.93
C ALA A 255 26.78 -0.22 -9.01
N TRP A 256 27.39 -0.71 -7.92
CA TRP A 256 27.85 -2.11 -7.81
C TRP A 256 26.77 -3.08 -7.30
N THR A 257 25.57 -2.61 -7.01
CA THR A 257 24.44 -3.44 -6.58
C THR A 257 23.46 -3.68 -7.72
N PRO A 258 22.59 -4.71 -7.61
CA PRO A 258 21.50 -4.95 -8.55
C PRO A 258 20.58 -3.75 -8.80
N VAL A 259 20.48 -2.79 -7.87
CA VAL A 259 19.59 -1.64 -8.01
C VAL A 259 20.18 -0.52 -8.88
N GLY A 260 21.50 -0.33 -8.88
CA GLY A 260 22.17 0.75 -9.63
C GLY A 260 22.96 0.30 -10.86
N ALA A 261 23.29 -0.99 -10.97
CA ALA A 261 24.23 -1.48 -11.97
C ALA A 261 23.81 -1.18 -13.43
N LEU A 262 22.56 -1.47 -13.81
CA LEU A 262 22.11 -1.34 -15.20
C LEU A 262 22.05 0.11 -15.69
N PHE A 263 21.58 1.05 -14.86
CA PHE A 263 21.55 2.47 -15.21
C PHE A 263 22.94 3.12 -15.22
N SER A 264 23.96 2.46 -14.66
CA SER A 264 25.33 2.96 -14.66
C SER A 264 26.10 2.61 -15.93
N VAL A 265 25.72 1.52 -16.61
CA VAL A 265 26.44 0.98 -17.78
C VAL A 265 26.65 2.01 -18.90
N PRO A 266 25.63 2.77 -19.35
CA PRO A 266 25.82 3.70 -20.48
C PRO A 266 26.84 4.79 -20.16
N MET A 267 26.79 5.33 -18.95
CA MET A 267 27.71 6.39 -18.50
C MET A 267 29.13 5.85 -18.25
N ASP A 268 29.27 4.62 -17.75
CA ASP A 268 30.59 4.00 -17.59
C ASP A 268 31.27 3.75 -18.94
N VAL A 269 30.51 3.34 -19.97
CA VAL A 269 31.04 3.22 -21.34
C VAL A 269 31.38 4.60 -21.90
N ALA A 270 30.53 5.60 -21.65
CA ALA A 270 30.72 6.96 -22.10
C ALA A 270 32.02 7.59 -21.57
N GLU A 271 32.36 7.30 -20.32
CA GLU A 271 33.56 7.77 -19.63
C GLU A 271 34.81 6.92 -19.96
N GLY A 272 34.67 5.85 -20.75
CA GLY A 272 35.77 4.95 -21.15
C GLY A 272 36.06 3.81 -20.16
N HIS A 273 35.26 3.64 -19.11
CA HIS A 273 35.39 2.60 -18.10
C HIS A 273 34.74 1.27 -18.52
N VAL A 274 35.19 0.69 -19.65
CA VAL A 274 34.55 -0.49 -20.28
C VAL A 274 34.51 -1.71 -19.37
N LEU A 275 35.58 -1.98 -18.63
CA LEU A 275 35.63 -3.14 -17.72
C LEU A 275 34.59 -3.01 -16.60
N THR A 276 34.49 -1.82 -16.00
CA THR A 276 33.48 -1.51 -14.98
C THR A 276 32.06 -1.64 -15.54
N ALA A 277 31.82 -1.09 -16.74
CA ALA A 277 30.55 -1.20 -17.44
C ALA A 277 30.16 -2.66 -17.71
N ALA A 278 31.12 -3.48 -18.15
CA ALA A 278 30.90 -4.90 -18.42
C ALA A 278 30.57 -5.67 -17.14
N LEU A 279 31.29 -5.43 -16.04
CA LEU A 279 31.01 -6.07 -14.75
C LEU A 279 29.62 -5.69 -14.22
N ARG A 280 29.25 -4.41 -14.29
CA ARG A 280 27.91 -3.94 -13.89
C ARG A 280 26.81 -4.47 -14.80
N ALA A 281 27.05 -4.58 -16.10
CA ALA A 281 26.14 -5.23 -17.03
C ALA A 281 25.92 -6.71 -16.68
N VAL A 282 26.99 -7.44 -16.30
CA VAL A 282 26.90 -8.83 -15.84
C VAL A 282 26.09 -8.93 -14.54
N ILE A 283 26.32 -8.05 -13.56
CA ILE A 283 25.53 -8.00 -12.31
C ILE A 283 24.05 -7.79 -12.62
N GLY A 284 23.74 -6.84 -13.50
CA GLY A 284 22.37 -6.56 -13.94
C GLY A 284 21.70 -7.74 -14.66
N ALA A 285 22.39 -8.33 -15.64
CA ALA A 285 21.89 -9.48 -16.39
C ALA A 285 21.68 -10.71 -15.49
N ALA A 286 22.64 -11.01 -14.60
CA ALA A 286 22.52 -12.07 -13.63
C ALA A 286 21.32 -11.85 -12.70
N THR A 287 21.12 -10.62 -12.23
CA THR A 287 19.97 -10.25 -11.40
C THR A 287 18.66 -10.54 -12.12
N ILE A 288 18.47 -10.05 -13.36
CA ILE A 288 17.24 -10.27 -14.13
C ILE A 288 16.97 -11.77 -14.28
N VAL A 289 17.99 -12.55 -14.62
CA VAL A 289 17.88 -14.01 -14.79
C VAL A 289 17.49 -14.71 -13.48
N LEU A 290 18.12 -14.34 -12.37
CA LEU A 290 17.83 -14.93 -11.05
C LEU A 290 16.42 -14.58 -10.58
N VAL A 291 16.02 -13.30 -10.68
CA VAL A 291 14.68 -12.84 -10.29
C VAL A 291 13.61 -13.47 -11.20
N TRP A 292 13.88 -13.61 -12.50
CA TRP A 292 12.98 -14.28 -13.44
C TRP A 292 12.75 -15.75 -13.07
N ARG A 293 13.82 -16.47 -12.70
CA ARG A 293 13.71 -17.86 -12.23
C ARG A 293 13.02 -17.96 -10.87
N TRP A 294 13.30 -17.05 -9.95
CA TRP A 294 12.67 -17.00 -8.64
C TRP A 294 11.16 -16.72 -8.75
N TRP A 295 10.78 -15.78 -9.62
CA TRP A 295 9.37 -15.49 -9.89
C TRP A 295 8.65 -16.71 -10.45
N ARG A 296 9.26 -17.41 -11.42
CA ARG A 296 8.69 -18.64 -11.99
C ARG A 296 8.41 -19.71 -10.95
N ARG A 297 9.38 -20.00 -10.09
CA ARG A 297 9.20 -20.98 -9.00
C ARG A 297 8.09 -20.57 -8.04
N SER A 298 7.97 -19.27 -7.78
CA SER A 298 6.93 -18.74 -6.90
C SER A 298 5.55 -18.80 -7.55
N LEU A 299 5.46 -18.60 -8.87
CA LEU A 299 4.23 -18.79 -9.64
C LEU A 299 3.81 -20.26 -9.67
N ASP A 300 4.73 -21.19 -9.93
CA ASP A 300 4.45 -22.63 -9.91
C ASP A 300 3.87 -23.04 -8.55
N ALA A 301 4.52 -22.62 -7.45
CA ALA A 301 4.04 -22.88 -6.10
C ALA A 301 2.63 -22.28 -5.84
N ALA A 302 2.37 -21.07 -6.34
CA ALA A 302 1.07 -20.42 -6.19
C ALA A 302 -0.04 -21.15 -6.95
N LEU A 303 0.22 -21.62 -8.18
CA LEU A 303 -0.71 -22.40 -9.00
C LEU A 303 -1.08 -23.72 -8.32
N THR A 304 -0.10 -24.42 -7.75
CA THR A 304 -0.34 -25.68 -7.04
C THR A 304 -1.04 -25.49 -5.69
N SER A 305 -0.72 -24.41 -4.96
CA SER A 305 -1.33 -24.13 -3.65
C SER A 305 -2.81 -23.73 -3.76
N ALA A 306 -3.25 -23.17 -4.88
CA ALA A 306 -4.63 -22.73 -5.06
C ALA A 306 -5.63 -23.90 -5.12
N LEU A 307 -5.17 -25.08 -5.52
CA LEU A 307 -5.95 -26.31 -5.60
C LEU A 307 -5.99 -27.08 -4.27
N SER A 308 -5.01 -26.81 -3.39
CA SER A 308 -4.98 -27.34 -2.04
C SER A 308 -5.71 -26.36 -1.13
N GLY A 309 -7.03 -26.52 -0.99
CA GLY A 309 -7.79 -25.77 0.01
C GLY A 309 -7.11 -25.88 1.38
N ASP A 310 -7.20 -24.82 2.20
CA ASP A 310 -6.58 -24.76 3.53
C ASP A 310 -7.00 -25.99 4.34
N ALA A 311 -6.15 -27.01 4.38
CA ALA A 311 -6.41 -28.31 5.03
C ALA A 311 -6.42 -28.20 6.56
N SER A 312 -6.34 -26.98 7.11
CA SER A 312 -6.38 -26.71 8.54
C SER A 312 -7.77 -26.49 9.10
N SER A 313 -8.83 -26.98 8.44
CA SER A 313 -10.17 -27.07 9.05
C SER A 313 -10.20 -28.18 10.12
N GLY A 314 -9.31 -28.07 11.11
CA GLY A 314 -9.43 -28.81 12.35
C GLY A 314 -10.66 -28.33 13.10
N ASP A 315 -11.28 -29.25 13.83
CA ASP A 315 -12.48 -29.07 14.65
C ASP A 315 -12.30 -27.92 15.66
N ALA A 316 -12.56 -26.69 15.22
CA ALA A 316 -12.26 -25.50 15.99
C ALA A 316 -13.34 -25.33 17.06
N LYS A 317 -13.05 -25.76 18.29
CA LYS A 317 -13.88 -25.47 19.48
C LYS A 317 -14.31 -23.99 19.47
N VAL A 318 -15.61 -23.77 19.31
CA VAL A 318 -16.20 -22.43 19.24
C VAL A 318 -16.26 -21.86 20.65
N SER A 319 -15.21 -21.13 21.05
CA SER A 319 -15.26 -20.34 22.29
C SER A 319 -16.14 -19.10 22.05
N PRO A 320 -17.19 -18.85 22.87
CA PRO A 320 -17.88 -17.58 22.86
C PRO A 320 -16.88 -16.48 23.26
N LEU A 321 -16.68 -15.50 22.39
CA LEU A 321 -15.88 -14.29 22.65
C LEU A 321 -16.75 -13.11 23.12
N VAL A 322 -17.93 -13.42 23.67
CA VAL A 322 -18.77 -12.42 24.33
C VAL A 322 -18.18 -12.22 25.72
N PRO A 323 -17.79 -11.00 26.13
CA PRO A 323 -17.34 -10.76 27.49
C PRO A 323 -18.45 -11.18 28.47
N ARG A 324 -18.09 -11.92 29.53
CA ARG A 324 -19.05 -12.54 30.46
C ARG A 324 -20.03 -11.56 31.11
N PHE A 325 -19.69 -10.27 31.15
CA PHE A 325 -20.52 -9.20 31.70
C PHE A 325 -21.58 -8.67 30.71
N VAL A 326 -21.56 -9.07 29.45
CA VAL A 326 -22.53 -8.61 28.44
C VAL A 326 -23.72 -9.58 28.41
N ARG A 327 -24.94 -9.06 28.58
CA ARG A 327 -26.17 -9.85 28.55
C ARG A 327 -26.34 -10.56 27.20
N SER A 328 -26.87 -11.79 27.25
CA SER A 328 -27.27 -12.55 26.08
C SER A 328 -28.50 -11.91 25.42
N GLY A 329 -28.24 -10.99 24.49
CA GLY A 329 -29.26 -10.31 23.69
C GLY A 329 -28.68 -9.79 22.37
N PRO A 330 -29.46 -9.08 21.54
CA PRO A 330 -29.04 -8.63 20.22
C PRO A 330 -27.71 -7.85 20.21
N PHE A 331 -27.54 -6.95 21.18
CA PHE A 331 -26.32 -6.17 21.35
C PHE A 331 -25.10 -7.06 21.65
N GLY A 332 -25.23 -7.99 22.60
CA GLY A 332 -24.15 -8.89 23.00
C GLY A 332 -23.76 -9.88 21.91
N ALA A 333 -24.73 -10.36 21.14
CA ALA A 333 -24.49 -11.23 19.98
C ALA A 333 -23.64 -10.53 18.92
N VAL A 334 -23.97 -9.27 18.60
CA VAL A 334 -23.23 -8.46 17.63
C VAL A 334 -21.84 -8.11 18.16
N MET A 335 -21.73 -7.66 19.41
CA MET A 335 -20.45 -7.34 20.03
C MET A 335 -19.51 -8.55 20.03
N GLY A 336 -20.00 -9.72 20.44
CA GLY A 336 -19.19 -10.95 20.42
C GLY A 336 -18.81 -11.40 19.02
N ARG A 337 -19.67 -11.20 18.01
CA ARG A 337 -19.31 -11.43 16.60
C ARG A 337 -18.20 -10.48 16.17
N SER A 338 -18.36 -9.18 16.40
CA SER A 338 -17.36 -8.18 16.01
C SER A 338 -16.01 -8.43 16.70
N LEU A 339 -15.99 -8.76 18.00
CA LEU A 339 -14.75 -9.14 18.69
C LEU A 339 -14.07 -10.37 18.07
N ARG A 340 -14.85 -11.36 17.61
CA ARG A 340 -14.30 -12.49 16.85
C ARG A 340 -13.70 -12.06 15.52
N TYR A 341 -14.35 -11.14 14.80
CA TYR A 341 -13.82 -10.61 13.53
C TYR A 341 -12.50 -9.87 13.76
N TRP A 342 -12.46 -8.94 14.73
CA TRP A 342 -11.23 -8.23 15.10
C TRP A 342 -10.06 -9.16 15.48
N ARG A 343 -10.35 -10.35 16.04
CA ARG A 343 -9.32 -11.35 16.37
C ARG A 343 -8.97 -12.28 15.21
N ARG A 344 -9.93 -12.67 14.37
CA ARG A 344 -9.76 -13.76 13.39
C ARG A 344 -9.56 -13.30 11.96
N ASP A 345 -10.01 -12.11 11.61
CA ASP A 345 -9.96 -11.60 10.26
C ASP A 345 -8.71 -10.72 10.07
N THR A 346 -7.87 -11.11 9.10
CA THR A 346 -6.62 -10.43 8.76
C THR A 346 -6.84 -8.96 8.37
N ARG A 347 -8.02 -8.63 7.81
CA ARG A 347 -8.36 -7.27 7.41
C ARG A 347 -8.47 -6.33 8.62
N TYR A 348 -9.05 -6.80 9.72
CA TYR A 348 -9.12 -6.04 10.98
C TYR A 348 -7.81 -6.03 11.74
N LEU A 349 -7.05 -7.14 11.72
CA LEU A 349 -5.76 -7.21 12.40
C LEU A 349 -4.73 -6.24 11.80
N ALA A 350 -4.76 -5.99 10.49
CA ALA A 350 -3.92 -4.95 9.90
C ALA A 350 -4.22 -3.57 10.50
N ALA A 351 -5.50 -3.19 10.63
CA ALA A 351 -5.86 -1.93 11.27
C ALA A 351 -5.38 -1.90 12.73
N LEU A 352 -5.61 -2.96 13.50
CA LEU A 352 -5.19 -3.07 14.90
C LEU A 352 -3.67 -3.03 15.09
N GLY A 353 -2.89 -3.58 14.16
CA GLY A 353 -1.42 -3.57 14.20
C GLY A 353 -0.80 -2.27 13.71
N VAL A 354 -1.35 -1.66 12.66
CA VAL A 354 -0.81 -0.44 12.05
C VAL A 354 -0.98 0.78 12.96
N TYR A 355 -2.12 0.94 13.64
CA TYR A 355 -2.35 2.14 14.46
C TYR A 355 -1.32 2.31 15.60
N PRO A 356 -1.11 1.33 16.50
CA PRO A 356 -0.10 1.46 17.56
C PRO A 356 1.30 1.67 17.01
N LEU A 357 1.61 1.03 15.89
CA LEU A 357 2.90 1.13 15.24
C LEU A 357 3.19 2.54 14.72
N VAL A 358 2.22 3.16 14.03
CA VAL A 358 2.30 4.53 13.52
C VAL A 358 2.49 5.51 14.68
N VAL A 359 1.74 5.31 15.77
CA VAL A 359 1.86 6.11 16.98
C VAL A 359 3.26 6.01 17.58
N VAL A 360 3.78 4.79 17.77
CA VAL A 360 5.13 4.56 18.29
C VAL A 360 6.18 5.14 17.37
N PHE A 361 6.01 5.00 16.05
CA PHE A 361 6.92 5.60 15.06
C PHE A 361 6.99 7.12 15.20
N PHE A 362 5.85 7.81 15.24
CA PHE A 362 5.83 9.27 15.40
C PHE A 362 6.34 9.71 16.77
N ALA A 363 6.00 8.98 17.84
CA ALA A 363 6.57 9.25 19.16
C ALA A 363 8.10 9.10 19.15
N ALA A 364 8.63 8.02 18.59
CA ALA A 364 10.08 7.82 18.46
C ALA A 364 10.75 8.92 17.63
N MET A 365 10.13 9.35 16.52
CA MET A 365 10.63 10.48 15.72
C MET A 365 10.65 11.78 16.51
N GLY A 366 9.66 12.03 17.38
CA GLY A 366 9.68 13.19 18.28
C GLY A 366 10.80 13.16 19.33
N LEU A 367 11.35 11.99 19.66
CA LEU A 367 12.56 11.85 20.48
C LEU A 367 13.82 12.16 19.68
N VAL A 368 13.93 11.59 18.48
CA VAL A 368 15.12 11.73 17.61
C VAL A 368 15.24 13.16 17.06
N LEU A 369 14.13 13.83 16.78
CA LEU A 369 14.07 15.21 16.28
C LEU A 369 13.34 16.12 17.27
N PRO A 370 14.06 16.77 18.20
CA PRO A 370 13.48 17.73 19.13
C PRO A 370 12.72 18.88 18.44
N GLU A 371 13.24 19.38 17.32
CA GLU A 371 12.66 20.50 16.57
C GLU A 371 11.26 20.20 16.00
N SER A 372 10.99 18.95 15.63
CA SER A 372 9.69 18.54 15.07
C SER A 372 8.77 17.91 16.11
N ARG A 373 9.19 17.85 17.37
CA ARG A 373 8.50 17.13 18.45
C ARG A 373 7.02 17.51 18.61
N PRO A 374 6.61 18.80 18.67
CA PRO A 374 5.19 19.13 18.81
C PRO A 374 4.33 18.60 17.65
N MET A 375 4.85 18.67 16.42
CA MET A 375 4.18 18.14 15.23
C MET A 375 4.09 16.62 15.26
N MET A 376 5.18 15.93 15.64
CA MET A 376 5.21 14.47 15.76
C MET A 376 4.21 13.97 16.82
N LEU A 377 4.17 14.64 17.97
CA LEU A 377 3.23 14.35 19.05
C LEU A 377 1.78 14.62 18.64
N GLY A 378 1.50 15.77 18.04
CA GLY A 378 0.18 16.09 17.50
C GLY A 378 -0.28 15.06 16.47
N THR A 379 0.62 14.59 15.61
CA THR A 379 0.33 13.54 14.61
C THR A 379 0.02 12.20 15.27
N ALA A 380 0.79 11.79 16.29
CA ALA A 380 0.54 10.56 17.03
C ALA A 380 -0.85 10.57 17.72
N VAL A 381 -1.21 11.68 18.36
CA VAL A 381 -2.51 11.88 19.00
C VAL A 381 -3.65 11.88 17.97
N PHE A 382 -3.46 12.56 16.85
CA PHE A 382 -4.41 12.58 15.76
C PHE A 382 -4.66 11.17 15.21
N MET A 383 -3.61 10.37 15.01
CA MET A 383 -3.73 8.98 14.56
C MET A 383 -4.49 8.09 15.56
N CYS A 384 -4.30 8.31 16.86
CA CYS A 384 -5.08 7.63 17.90
C CYS A 384 -6.57 7.94 17.78
N GLY A 385 -6.92 9.23 17.69
CA GLY A 385 -8.31 9.67 17.53
C GLY A 385 -8.94 9.17 16.23
N MET A 386 -8.17 9.10 15.16
CA MET A 386 -8.61 8.67 13.84
C MET A 386 -8.95 7.17 13.74
N SER A 387 -8.56 6.36 14.72
CA SER A 387 -8.90 4.93 14.75
C SER A 387 -10.42 4.66 14.74
N GLY A 388 -11.24 5.64 15.14
CA GLY A 388 -12.70 5.57 15.04
C GLY A 388 -13.26 5.41 13.63
N ILE A 389 -12.49 5.82 12.60
CA ILE A 389 -12.90 5.75 11.19
C ILE A 389 -12.84 4.32 10.63
N SER A 390 -12.19 3.40 11.35
CA SER A 390 -12.02 2.01 10.90
C SER A 390 -13.33 1.24 10.68
N LEU A 391 -14.47 1.72 11.21
CA LEU A 391 -15.79 1.09 10.99
C LEU A 391 -16.54 1.64 9.76
N ALA A 392 -15.95 2.53 8.97
CA ALA A 392 -16.66 3.23 7.90
C ALA A 392 -17.22 2.32 6.79
N ASN A 393 -16.79 1.05 6.71
CA ASN A 393 -17.34 0.06 5.78
C ASN A 393 -17.66 -1.29 6.44
N GLU A 394 -18.07 -1.26 7.71
CA GLU A 394 -18.30 -2.45 8.52
C GLU A 394 -19.35 -3.42 7.91
N PHE A 395 -20.38 -2.90 7.22
CA PHE A 395 -21.32 -3.74 6.45
C PHE A 395 -20.70 -4.36 5.19
N GLY A 396 -19.75 -3.66 4.57
CA GLY A 396 -18.98 -4.21 3.46
C GLY A 396 -18.10 -5.38 3.90
N PHE A 397 -17.56 -5.34 5.12
CA PHE A 397 -16.76 -6.41 5.71
C PHE A 397 -17.58 -7.65 6.07
N ASP A 398 -18.82 -7.48 6.54
CA ASP A 398 -19.82 -8.55 6.67
C ASP A 398 -20.11 -9.22 5.32
N GLY A 399 -20.26 -8.40 4.27
CA GLY A 399 -20.50 -8.87 2.91
C GLY A 399 -21.75 -9.77 2.81
N PRO A 400 -21.65 -10.92 2.12
CA PRO A 400 -22.76 -11.87 1.99
C PRO A 400 -23.29 -12.37 3.34
N SER A 401 -22.44 -12.54 4.36
CA SER A 401 -22.86 -13.05 5.67
C SER A 401 -23.86 -12.15 6.41
N GLY A 402 -23.97 -10.89 5.98
CA GLY A 402 -24.92 -9.92 6.52
C GLY A 402 -26.40 -10.32 6.40
N TRP A 403 -26.73 -11.29 5.53
CA TRP A 403 -28.10 -11.78 5.32
C TRP A 403 -28.74 -12.28 6.63
N VAL A 404 -27.94 -12.86 7.53
CA VAL A 404 -28.41 -13.38 8.82
C VAL A 404 -29.05 -12.28 9.65
N ASN A 405 -28.48 -11.07 9.64
CA ASN A 405 -29.03 -9.95 10.42
C ASN A 405 -30.42 -9.53 9.92
N LEU A 406 -30.67 -9.65 8.61
CA LEU A 406 -31.97 -9.39 8.00
C LEU A 406 -32.97 -10.51 8.35
N ALA A 407 -32.57 -11.77 8.17
CA ALA A 407 -33.42 -12.93 8.42
C ALA A 407 -33.87 -13.04 9.88
N THR A 408 -33.02 -12.64 10.83
CA THR A 408 -33.34 -12.67 12.26
C THR A 408 -34.07 -11.42 12.76
N GLY A 409 -34.31 -10.42 11.90
CA GLY A 409 -34.92 -9.14 12.32
C GLY A 409 -34.07 -8.39 13.35
N LEU A 410 -32.75 -8.35 13.19
CA LEU A 410 -31.84 -7.74 14.17
C LEU A 410 -32.13 -6.23 14.32
N PRO A 411 -32.38 -5.72 15.53
CA PRO A 411 -32.60 -4.28 15.74
C PRO A 411 -31.38 -3.46 15.30
N SER A 412 -31.58 -2.45 14.45
CA SER A 412 -30.49 -1.65 13.87
C SER A 412 -29.62 -1.00 14.92
N ARG A 413 -30.22 -0.43 15.97
CA ARG A 413 -29.48 0.22 17.06
C ARG A 413 -28.58 -0.75 17.81
N ALA A 414 -29.02 -1.99 18.04
CA ALA A 414 -28.21 -3.03 18.68
C ALA A 414 -27.06 -3.49 17.78
N ASN A 415 -27.30 -3.55 16.46
CA ASN A 415 -26.27 -3.85 15.46
C ASN A 415 -25.15 -2.80 15.46
N LEU A 416 -25.50 -1.52 15.38
CA LEU A 416 -24.53 -0.42 15.34
C LEU A 416 -23.76 -0.33 16.66
N LEU A 417 -24.46 -0.29 17.80
CA LEU A 417 -23.84 -0.16 19.12
C LEU A 417 -22.96 -1.36 19.48
N GLY A 418 -23.35 -2.58 19.10
CA GLY A 418 -22.54 -3.78 19.37
C GLY A 418 -21.17 -3.74 18.68
N ARG A 419 -21.11 -3.22 17.45
CA ARG A 419 -19.86 -3.03 16.68
C ARG A 419 -18.97 -1.96 17.31
N ILE A 420 -19.58 -0.82 17.68
CA ILE A 420 -18.87 0.27 18.38
C ILE A 420 -18.32 -0.24 19.71
N ALA A 421 -19.11 -0.97 20.49
CA ALA A 421 -18.67 -1.51 21.77
C ALA A 421 -17.50 -2.50 21.63
N ALA A 422 -17.52 -3.34 20.59
CA ALA A 422 -16.41 -4.24 20.29
C ALA A 422 -15.11 -3.46 19.99
N GLN A 423 -15.18 -2.41 19.16
CA GLN A 423 -14.01 -1.58 18.90
C GLN A 423 -13.59 -0.79 20.15
N ALA A 424 -14.55 -0.26 20.93
CA ALA A 424 -14.26 0.53 22.12
C ALA A 424 -13.42 -0.27 23.13
N VAL A 425 -13.78 -1.54 23.37
CA VAL A 425 -13.02 -2.43 24.26
C VAL A 425 -11.58 -2.66 23.79
N LEU A 426 -11.35 -2.67 22.47
CA LEU A 426 -10.03 -2.90 21.89
C LEU A 426 -9.18 -1.64 21.80
N MET A 427 -9.77 -0.52 21.38
CA MET A 427 -9.03 0.70 21.02
C MET A 427 -8.95 1.71 22.16
N VAL A 428 -10.01 1.90 22.96
CA VAL A 428 -10.04 2.94 24.01
C VAL A 428 -8.91 2.77 25.04
N PRO A 429 -8.64 1.56 25.59
CA PRO A 429 -7.54 1.41 26.54
C PRO A 429 -6.19 1.78 25.95
N GLY A 430 -5.92 1.37 24.71
CA GLY A 430 -4.70 1.72 23.99
C GLY A 430 -4.58 3.22 23.72
N VAL A 431 -5.66 3.84 23.24
CA VAL A 431 -5.72 5.29 22.99
C VAL A 431 -5.46 6.07 24.28
N VAL A 432 -6.16 5.76 25.37
CA VAL A 432 -5.99 6.44 26.67
C VAL A 432 -4.57 6.25 27.20
N LEU A 433 -4.05 5.03 27.19
CA LEU A 433 -2.70 4.73 27.66
C LEU A 433 -1.65 5.54 26.87
N VAL A 434 -1.70 5.46 25.54
CA VAL A 434 -0.77 6.17 24.65
C VAL A 434 -0.85 7.67 24.87
N THR A 435 -2.06 8.23 24.88
CA THR A 435 -2.28 9.69 24.96
C THR A 435 -2.02 10.26 26.35
N ALA A 436 -2.03 9.42 27.39
CA ALA A 436 -1.59 9.80 28.74
C ALA A 436 -0.07 9.67 28.91
N VAL A 437 0.54 8.59 28.40
CA VAL A 437 1.97 8.29 28.61
C VAL A 437 2.87 9.17 27.74
N ILE A 438 2.52 9.35 26.46
CA ILE A 438 3.37 10.10 25.53
C ILE A 438 3.68 11.51 26.07
N PRO A 439 2.70 12.37 26.43
CA PRO A 439 3.02 13.71 26.92
C PRO A 439 3.93 13.71 28.15
N VAL A 440 3.75 12.74 29.06
CA VAL A 440 4.60 12.57 30.25
C VAL A 440 6.05 12.24 29.85
N LEU A 441 6.26 11.33 28.89
CA LEU A 441 7.61 10.97 28.41
C LEU A 441 8.38 12.17 27.82
N PHE A 442 7.67 13.19 27.34
CA PHE A 442 8.25 14.39 26.75
C PHE A 442 8.28 15.59 27.70
N GLY A 443 7.98 15.40 28.99
CA GLY A 443 7.97 16.48 29.97
C GLY A 443 6.78 17.43 29.84
N MET A 444 5.71 17.01 29.14
CA MET A 444 4.48 17.77 28.89
C MET A 444 3.29 17.17 29.66
N ALA A 445 3.52 16.73 30.89
CA ALA A 445 2.51 16.01 31.69
C ALA A 445 1.22 16.83 31.89
N GLU A 446 1.33 18.14 31.97
CA GLU A 446 0.20 19.07 32.13
C GLU A 446 -0.78 19.04 30.94
N LEU A 447 -0.30 18.67 29.75
CA LEU A 447 -1.12 18.58 28.54
C LEU A 447 -1.83 17.22 28.41
N ALA A 448 -1.46 16.22 29.22
CA ALA A 448 -2.01 14.87 29.12
C ALA A 448 -3.55 14.83 29.20
N PRO A 449 -4.22 15.53 30.16
CA PRO A 449 -5.68 15.52 30.22
C PRO A 449 -6.33 16.08 28.95
N MET A 450 -5.81 17.19 28.41
CA MET A 450 -6.28 17.78 27.16
C MET A 450 -6.13 16.78 26.00
N ILE A 451 -4.95 16.18 25.87
CA ILE A 451 -4.61 15.27 24.77
C ILE A 451 -5.47 14.00 24.80
N VAL A 452 -5.71 13.43 25.98
CA VAL A 452 -6.63 12.29 26.16
C VAL A 452 -8.04 12.68 25.73
N MET A 453 -8.56 13.83 26.18
CA MET A 453 -9.91 14.27 25.83
C MET A 453 -10.08 14.55 24.32
N ILE A 454 -9.08 15.16 23.68
CA ILE A 454 -9.08 15.40 22.22
C ILE A 454 -9.07 14.08 21.46
N ALA A 455 -8.21 13.14 21.85
CA ALA A 455 -8.14 11.84 21.19
C ALA A 455 -9.44 11.04 21.34
N LEU A 456 -10.03 11.04 22.54
CA LEU A 456 -11.32 10.38 22.79
C LEU A 456 -12.46 11.06 22.04
N GLY A 457 -12.53 12.39 22.02
CA GLY A 457 -13.53 13.14 21.26
C GLY A 457 -13.46 12.82 19.77
N THR A 458 -12.25 12.82 19.21
CA THR A 458 -12.01 12.46 17.81
C THR A 458 -12.40 11.01 17.52
N LEU A 459 -12.05 10.07 18.41
CA LEU A 459 -12.41 8.64 18.32
C LEU A 459 -13.93 8.43 18.32
N ILE A 460 -14.63 9.05 19.26
CA ILE A 460 -16.08 8.97 19.41
C ILE A 460 -16.79 9.60 18.20
N GLY A 461 -16.32 10.77 17.75
CA GLY A 461 -16.80 11.39 16.52
C GLY A 461 -16.57 10.50 15.29
N GLY A 462 -15.42 9.84 15.22
CA GLY A 462 -15.08 8.85 14.21
C GLY A 462 -16.06 7.68 14.14
N TRP A 463 -16.52 7.16 15.29
CA TRP A 463 -17.54 6.11 15.33
C TRP A 463 -18.88 6.58 14.75
N GLY A 464 -19.33 7.79 15.14
CA GLY A 464 -20.58 8.37 14.62
C GLY A 464 -20.57 8.51 13.10
N THR A 465 -19.51 9.14 12.60
CA THR A 465 -19.27 9.35 11.18
C THR A 465 -19.17 8.02 10.43
N SER A 466 -18.44 7.05 10.96
CA SER A 466 -18.27 5.73 10.36
C SER A 466 -19.58 4.96 10.21
N MET A 467 -20.39 4.93 11.26
CA MET A 467 -21.68 4.25 11.22
C MET A 467 -22.59 4.86 10.15
N LEU A 468 -22.63 6.20 10.06
CA LEU A 468 -23.41 6.88 9.04
C LEU A 468 -22.92 6.55 7.63
N LEU A 469 -21.60 6.66 7.38
CA LEU A 469 -21.02 6.37 6.08
C LEU A 469 -21.18 4.91 5.66
N SER A 470 -21.09 3.97 6.61
CA SER A 470 -21.27 2.55 6.35
C SER A 470 -22.67 2.20 5.83
N VAL A 471 -23.67 3.07 6.10
CA VAL A 471 -25.05 2.90 5.63
C VAL A 471 -25.32 3.75 4.37
N LEU A 472 -24.74 4.94 4.25
CA LEU A 472 -24.93 5.82 3.09
C LEU A 472 -24.14 5.36 1.85
N LEU A 473 -22.87 5.00 2.07
CA LEU A 473 -21.91 4.65 1.03
C LEU A 473 -21.30 3.25 1.26
N PRO A 474 -22.09 2.19 1.51
CA PRO A 474 -21.53 0.84 1.64
C PRO A 474 -20.88 0.43 0.33
N TYR A 475 -19.77 -0.30 0.44
CA TYR A 475 -19.08 -0.86 -0.70
C TYR A 475 -18.60 -2.29 -0.42
N PRO A 476 -18.60 -3.17 -1.43
CA PRO A 476 -18.14 -4.53 -1.26
C PRO A 476 -16.66 -4.55 -0.86
N SER A 477 -16.31 -5.47 0.04
CA SER A 477 -14.93 -5.72 0.46
C SER A 477 -14.41 -7.03 -0.14
N SER A 478 -13.08 -7.22 -0.15
CA SER A 478 -12.50 -8.51 -0.51
C SER A 478 -12.93 -9.61 0.46
N PRO A 479 -12.95 -10.91 0.05
CA PRO A 479 -13.40 -12.00 0.91
C PRO A 479 -12.61 -12.12 2.23
N PRO A 480 -13.22 -12.69 3.30
CA PRO A 480 -12.51 -12.97 4.55
C PRO A 480 -11.24 -13.80 4.31
N GLY A 481 -10.17 -13.49 5.04
CA GLY A 481 -8.87 -14.15 4.86
C GLY A 481 -8.01 -13.59 3.73
N THR A 482 -8.52 -12.62 2.96
CA THR A 482 -7.71 -11.86 2.01
C THR A 482 -6.60 -11.11 2.75
N ASN A 483 -5.40 -11.12 2.17
CA ASN A 483 -4.28 -10.34 2.70
C ASN A 483 -4.63 -8.83 2.60
N PRO A 484 -4.51 -8.03 3.67
CA PRO A 484 -4.71 -6.58 3.65
C PRO A 484 -4.00 -5.85 2.50
N MET A 485 -2.77 -6.27 2.15
CA MET A 485 -2.00 -5.69 1.05
C MET A 485 -2.55 -6.03 -0.35
N LYS A 486 -3.49 -6.98 -0.43
CA LYS A 486 -4.19 -7.38 -1.66
C LYS A 486 -5.66 -6.97 -1.65
N ASP A 487 -6.13 -6.33 -0.59
CA ASP A 487 -7.52 -5.89 -0.49
C ASP A 487 -7.80 -4.80 -1.51
N LYS A 488 -8.77 -5.04 -2.39
CA LYS A 488 -9.16 -4.11 -3.46
C LYS A 488 -10.25 -3.14 -3.00
N SER A 489 -10.75 -3.27 -1.76
CA SER A 489 -11.82 -2.45 -1.20
C SER A 489 -11.54 -0.95 -1.25
N ALA A 490 -10.29 -0.55 -1.02
CA ALA A 490 -9.84 0.85 -1.08
C ALA A 490 -9.90 1.47 -2.49
N SER A 491 -9.95 0.65 -3.55
CA SER A 491 -10.01 1.15 -4.93
C SER A 491 -11.41 1.55 -5.39
N SER A 492 -12.44 1.32 -4.56
CA SER A 492 -13.83 1.72 -4.82
C SER A 492 -14.00 3.24 -4.74
N SER A 493 -14.77 3.84 -5.66
CA SER A 493 -15.13 5.26 -5.57
C SER A 493 -15.80 5.60 -4.24
N ASN A 494 -16.70 4.72 -3.79
CA ASN A 494 -17.39 4.89 -2.53
C ASN A 494 -16.42 4.83 -1.36
N ALA A 495 -15.36 4.03 -1.43
CA ALA A 495 -14.34 3.98 -0.39
C ALA A 495 -13.57 5.31 -0.29
N MET A 496 -13.13 5.85 -1.42
CA MET A 496 -12.42 7.14 -1.46
C MET A 496 -13.30 8.29 -0.99
N ILE A 497 -14.54 8.37 -1.49
CA ILE A 497 -15.51 9.42 -1.09
C ILE A 497 -15.84 9.25 0.39
N ALA A 498 -16.11 8.02 0.87
CA ALA A 498 -16.38 7.78 2.28
C ALA A 498 -15.20 8.21 3.15
N MET A 499 -13.95 7.91 2.77
CA MET A 499 -12.78 8.34 3.54
C MET A 499 -12.59 9.87 3.52
N ALA A 500 -12.76 10.53 2.37
CA ALA A 500 -12.67 11.98 2.29
C ALA A 500 -13.76 12.67 3.12
N VAL A 501 -15.00 12.19 3.02
CA VAL A 501 -16.12 12.69 3.82
C VAL A 501 -15.91 12.37 5.31
N ALA A 502 -15.41 11.18 5.65
CA ALA A 502 -15.11 10.81 7.02
C ALA A 502 -14.09 11.77 7.63
N MET A 503 -13.05 12.12 6.86
CA MET A 503 -12.03 13.04 7.32
C MET A 503 -12.59 14.43 7.63
N VAL A 504 -13.38 14.99 6.71
CA VAL A 504 -14.00 16.30 6.91
C VAL A 504 -15.02 16.25 8.06
N ALA A 505 -15.86 15.23 8.10
CA ALA A 505 -16.93 15.09 9.11
C ALA A 505 -16.39 14.86 10.53
N VAL A 506 -15.18 14.30 10.67
CA VAL A 506 -14.51 14.19 11.98
C VAL A 506 -13.72 15.46 12.31
N LEU A 507 -13.01 16.05 11.35
CA LEU A 507 -12.10 17.18 11.61
C LEU A 507 -12.82 18.51 11.82
N VAL A 508 -13.84 18.81 11.00
CA VAL A 508 -14.53 20.11 11.05
C VAL A 508 -15.16 20.38 12.43
N PRO A 509 -15.86 19.41 13.07
CA PRO A 509 -16.38 19.61 14.42
C PRO A 509 -15.30 19.82 15.49
N MET A 510 -14.05 19.42 15.23
CA MET A 510 -12.94 19.62 16.15
C MET A 510 -12.30 21.01 16.03
N LEU A 511 -12.61 21.79 14.99
CA LEU A 511 -12.00 23.12 14.76
C LEU A 511 -12.17 24.10 15.94
N PRO A 512 -13.33 24.19 16.63
CA PRO A 512 -13.46 25.05 17.81
C PRO A 512 -12.52 24.64 18.94
N ALA A 513 -12.38 23.33 19.18
CA ALA A 513 -11.45 22.81 20.18
C ALA A 513 -9.99 23.13 19.81
N VAL A 514 -9.62 22.97 18.54
CA VAL A 514 -8.29 23.35 18.03
C VAL A 514 -8.03 24.84 18.24
N GLY A 515 -8.99 25.71 17.89
CA GLY A 515 -8.87 27.15 18.06
C GLY A 515 -8.67 27.57 19.52
N VAL A 516 -9.49 27.03 20.43
CA VAL A 516 -9.36 27.28 21.88
C VAL A 516 -8.05 26.70 22.43
N GLY A 517 -7.60 25.55 21.93
CA GLY A 517 -6.32 24.94 22.33
C GLY A 517 -5.13 25.78 21.92
N ILE A 518 -5.12 26.31 20.69
CA ILE A 518 -4.10 27.24 20.21
C ILE A 518 -4.11 28.51 21.06
N TRP A 519 -5.29 29.08 21.32
CA TRP A 519 -5.41 30.28 22.15
C TRP A 519 -4.90 30.05 23.58
N GLY A 520 -5.25 28.92 24.20
CA GLY A 520 -4.76 28.54 25.51
C GLY A 520 -3.25 28.35 25.55
N ALA A 521 -2.67 27.75 24.51
CA ALA A 521 -1.22 27.57 24.38
C ALA A 521 -0.49 28.91 24.22
N VAL A 522 -1.03 29.84 23.42
CA VAL A 522 -0.44 31.17 23.20
C VAL A 522 -0.45 32.02 24.47
N VAL A 523 -1.53 31.96 25.25
CA VAL A 523 -1.69 32.75 26.49
C VAL A 523 -1.07 32.04 27.71
N GLY A 524 -0.68 30.76 27.58
CA GLY A 524 -0.16 29.96 28.69
C GLY A 524 -1.24 29.60 29.74
N SER A 525 -2.51 29.55 29.35
CA SER A 525 -3.63 29.28 30.26
C SER A 525 -4.02 27.80 30.24
N LEU A 526 -3.75 27.09 31.35
CA LEU A 526 -4.16 25.70 31.55
C LEU A 526 -5.68 25.53 31.49
N ALA A 527 -6.45 26.53 31.95
CA ALA A 527 -7.91 26.48 31.90
C ALA A 527 -8.43 26.45 30.46
N LEU A 528 -7.84 27.25 29.57
CA LEU A 528 -8.20 27.28 28.15
C LEU A 528 -7.78 26.00 27.43
N THR A 529 -6.61 25.44 27.73
CA THR A 529 -6.18 24.17 27.12
C THR A 529 -7.04 23.00 27.59
N LEU A 530 -7.45 22.96 28.86
CA LEU A 530 -8.41 21.95 29.34
C LEU A 530 -9.79 22.14 28.70
N LEU A 531 -10.26 23.38 28.55
CA LEU A 531 -11.51 23.69 27.87
C LEU A 531 -11.50 23.19 26.42
N ALA A 532 -10.37 23.30 25.70
CA ALA A 532 -10.21 22.74 24.37
C ALA A 532 -10.45 21.22 24.35
N GLY A 533 -9.90 20.49 25.32
CA GLY A 533 -10.15 19.06 25.46
C GLY A 533 -11.62 18.72 25.70
N VAL A 534 -12.29 19.46 26.59
CA VAL A 534 -13.72 19.29 26.85
C VAL A 534 -14.55 19.57 25.60
N LEU A 535 -14.24 20.64 24.86
CA LEU A 535 -14.93 20.97 23.61
C LEU A 535 -14.77 19.87 22.56
N ALA A 536 -13.58 19.28 22.42
CA ALA A 536 -13.36 18.16 21.51
C ALA A 536 -14.20 16.92 21.90
N LEU A 537 -14.27 16.61 23.20
CA LEU A 537 -15.06 15.50 23.70
C LEU A 537 -16.56 15.72 23.45
N VAL A 538 -17.06 16.92 23.72
CA VAL A 538 -18.45 17.31 23.47
C VAL A 538 -18.76 17.26 21.98
N ALA A 539 -17.91 17.84 21.13
CA ALA A 539 -18.08 17.79 19.68
C ALA A 539 -18.13 16.34 19.17
N GLY A 540 -17.23 15.49 19.67
CA GLY A 540 -17.21 14.06 19.35
C GLY A 540 -18.50 13.35 19.74
N ALA A 541 -18.97 13.58 20.97
CA ALA A 541 -20.23 13.02 21.47
C ALA A 541 -21.43 13.49 20.65
N VAL A 542 -21.49 14.77 20.26
CA VAL A 542 -22.56 15.32 19.40
C VAL A 542 -22.55 14.62 18.03
N VAL A 543 -21.39 14.52 17.38
CA VAL A 543 -21.23 13.82 16.11
C VAL A 543 -21.65 12.35 16.23
N PHE A 544 -21.27 11.69 17.33
CA PHE A 544 -21.67 10.31 17.61
C PHE A 544 -23.18 10.14 17.72
N LEU A 545 -23.84 10.97 18.53
CA LEU A 545 -25.29 10.87 18.75
C LEU A 545 -26.08 11.13 17.47
N ILE A 546 -25.67 12.14 16.70
CA ILE A 546 -26.29 12.47 15.40
C ILE A 546 -26.05 11.32 14.42
N GLY A 547 -24.80 10.88 14.25
CA GLY A 547 -24.41 9.80 13.34
C GLY A 547 -25.13 8.49 13.66
N LEU A 548 -25.19 8.10 14.93
CA LEU A 548 -25.90 6.91 15.39
C LEU A 548 -27.40 6.99 15.09
N ARG A 549 -28.04 8.14 15.37
CA ARG A 549 -29.48 8.32 15.13
C ARG A 549 -29.80 8.23 13.64
N LEU A 550 -29.06 8.95 12.80
CA LEU A 550 -29.26 8.95 11.35
C LEU A 550 -28.96 7.57 10.74
N ALA A 551 -27.88 6.92 11.17
CA ALA A 551 -27.53 5.57 10.71
C ALA A 551 -28.60 4.55 11.11
N ALA A 552 -29.10 4.59 12.34
CA ALA A 552 -30.14 3.68 12.82
C ALA A 552 -31.44 3.83 12.02
N VAL A 553 -31.93 5.06 11.85
CA VAL A 553 -33.14 5.34 11.07
C VAL A 553 -32.99 4.89 9.61
N ARG A 554 -31.84 5.18 8.99
CA ARG A 554 -31.59 4.80 7.59
C ARG A 554 -31.44 3.29 7.43
N LEU A 555 -30.85 2.61 8.42
CA LEU A 555 -30.70 1.16 8.41
C LEU A 555 -32.07 0.49 8.59
N ASP A 556 -32.88 0.91 9.57
CA ASP A 556 -34.24 0.37 9.78
C ASP A 556 -35.11 0.50 8.52
N ALA A 557 -35.06 1.65 7.85
CA ALA A 557 -35.86 1.88 6.66
C ALA A 557 -35.39 1.07 5.43
N ARG A 558 -34.09 0.78 5.33
CA ARG A 558 -33.46 0.45 4.03
C ARG A 558 -32.33 -0.58 4.11
N TYR A 559 -32.29 -1.41 5.16
CA TYR A 559 -31.27 -2.44 5.31
C TYR A 559 -31.16 -3.37 4.08
N PRO A 560 -32.26 -3.78 3.40
CA PRO A 560 -32.14 -4.57 2.17
C PRO A 560 -31.33 -3.87 1.07
N GLU A 561 -31.47 -2.56 0.88
CA GLU A 561 -30.68 -1.81 -0.11
C GLU A 561 -29.19 -1.79 0.23
N VAL A 562 -28.86 -1.63 1.52
CA VAL A 562 -27.47 -1.68 2.02
C VAL A 562 -26.88 -3.05 1.73
N PHE A 563 -27.61 -4.12 2.06
CA PHE A 563 -27.18 -5.50 1.80
C PHE A 563 -26.97 -5.79 0.32
N GLN A 564 -27.88 -5.33 -0.56
CA GLN A 564 -27.75 -5.53 -2.00
C GLN A 564 -26.42 -4.96 -2.57
N LYS A 565 -25.92 -3.87 -2.00
CA LYS A 565 -24.63 -3.26 -2.39
C LYS A 565 -23.41 -4.08 -1.96
N VAL A 566 -23.54 -4.94 -0.94
CA VAL A 566 -22.44 -5.70 -0.33
C VAL A 566 -22.63 -7.22 -0.39
N ARG A 567 -23.69 -7.70 -1.08
CA ARG A 567 -24.06 -9.12 -1.17
C ARG A 567 -23.02 -10.02 -1.84
N ALA A 568 -22.03 -9.43 -2.51
CA ALA A 568 -20.94 -10.12 -3.18
C ALA A 568 -19.61 -9.43 -2.82
N HIS A 569 -18.55 -10.21 -2.73
CA HIS A 569 -17.19 -9.68 -2.56
C HIS A 569 -16.64 -9.12 -3.87
N LEU A 570 -15.59 -8.30 -3.75
CA LEU A 570 -14.83 -7.75 -4.89
C LEU A 570 -13.98 -8.78 -5.63
#